data_AF-A0A0M8PW78-F1
#
_entry.id   AF-A0A0M8PW78-F1
#
_cell.length_a   1.000
_cell.length_b   1.000
_cell.length_c   1.000
_cell.angle_alpha   90.00
_cell.angle_beta   90.00
_cell.angle_gamma   90.00
#
_symmetry.space_group_name_H-M   'P 1'
#
loop_
_entity.id
_entity.type
_entity.pdbx_description
1 polymer ?
#
loop_
_entity_poly.entity_id
_entity_poly.type
_entity_poly.pdbx_seq_one_letter_code
_entity_poly.pdbx_strand_id
1 'polypeptide(L)'
;MDVLTIEFILMAIVQFSMLLFFATYVLDLYWSKKQFLIILFVIFLPTFIITPFFGPISILYYLSVLAIMIYRETKVVMNILHVFMALIFLVIGDNISNILTFRLFNGIGNEYLSLISYFFFFIVFGLIFAFCYKKIVKYLISRLVFYNFVSYISVFLGIATVIFMYINIMAIDHDN
;
A
#
# COMPACT_ATOMS: atom_id res chain seq x y z
N MET A 1 -4.99 12.18 -24.25
CA MET A 1 -4.54 11.76 -22.91
C MET A 1 -3.05 11.88 -22.94
N ASP A 2 -2.50 12.78 -22.12
CA ASP A 2 -1.06 13.02 -22.09
C ASP A 2 -0.37 11.84 -21.42
N VAL A 3 0.90 11.59 -21.78
CA VAL A 3 1.71 10.47 -21.24
C VAL A 3 1.66 10.46 -19.71
N LEU A 4 1.73 11.64 -19.09
CA LEU A 4 1.57 11.87 -17.66
C LEU A 4 0.31 11.21 -17.07
N THR A 5 -0.83 11.35 -17.75
CA THR A 5 -2.12 10.80 -17.27
C THR A 5 -2.09 9.28 -17.25
N ILE A 6 -1.46 8.64 -18.23
CA ILE A 6 -1.36 7.19 -18.31
C ILE A 6 -0.47 6.65 -17.19
N GLU A 7 0.64 7.33 -16.90
CA GLU A 7 1.56 6.98 -15.82
C GLU A 7 0.89 7.04 -14.44
N PHE A 8 0.14 8.11 -14.16
CA PHE A 8 -0.62 8.24 -12.91
C PHE A 8 -1.65 7.13 -12.74
N ILE A 9 -2.39 6.80 -13.80
CA ILE A 9 -3.40 5.73 -13.76
C ILE A 9 -2.74 4.38 -13.50
N LEU A 10 -1.62 4.12 -14.15
CA LEU A 10 -0.89 2.86 -13.97
C LEU A 10 -0.34 2.75 -12.54
N MET A 11 0.24 3.83 -12.01
CA MET A 11 0.77 3.87 -10.64
C MET A 11 -0.33 3.61 -9.61
N ALA A 12 -1.48 4.25 -9.77
CA ALA A 12 -2.67 4.04 -8.96
C ALA A 12 -3.12 2.56 -8.95
N ILE A 13 -3.24 1.96 -10.13
CA ILE A 13 -3.68 0.57 -10.29
C ILE A 13 -2.69 -0.37 -9.62
N VAL A 14 -1.38 -0.19 -9.85
CA VAL A 14 -0.34 -1.06 -9.31
C VAL A 14 -0.29 -0.96 -7.78
N GLN A 15 -0.28 0.25 -7.22
CA GLN A 15 -0.23 0.44 -5.76
C GLN A 15 -1.46 -0.14 -5.06
N PHE A 16 -2.68 0.09 -5.58
CA PHE A 16 -3.88 -0.49 -5.00
C PHE A 16 -3.92 -2.01 -5.13
N SER A 17 -3.53 -2.53 -6.29
CA SER A 17 -3.48 -3.97 -6.52
C SER A 17 -2.50 -4.64 -5.55
N MET A 18 -1.33 -4.03 -5.32
CA MET A 18 -0.33 -4.54 -4.38
C MET A 18 -0.80 -4.45 -2.93
N LEU A 19 -1.48 -3.38 -2.54
CA LEU A 19 -2.03 -3.24 -1.19
C LEU A 19 -3.14 -4.26 -0.92
N LEU A 20 -4.05 -4.44 -1.87
CA LEU A 20 -5.09 -5.48 -1.81
C LEU A 20 -4.48 -6.87 -1.76
N PHE A 21 -3.52 -7.16 -2.65
CA PHE A 21 -2.82 -8.44 -2.71
C PHE A 21 -2.13 -8.73 -1.39
N PHE A 22 -1.36 -7.79 -0.84
CA PHE A 22 -0.62 -7.97 0.40
C PHE A 22 -1.57 -8.34 1.54
N ALA A 23 -2.63 -7.56 1.74
CA ALA A 23 -3.61 -7.83 2.79
C ALA A 23 -4.29 -9.19 2.60
N THR A 24 -4.72 -9.48 1.37
CA THR A 24 -5.38 -10.76 1.02
C THR A 24 -4.47 -11.95 1.28
N TYR A 25 -3.22 -11.87 0.83
CA TYR A 25 -2.24 -12.93 0.93
C TYR A 25 -1.84 -13.19 2.39
N VAL A 26 -1.54 -12.14 3.16
CA VAL A 26 -1.08 -12.28 4.55
C VAL A 26 -2.18 -12.84 5.45
N LEU A 27 -3.42 -12.41 5.22
CA LEU A 27 -4.57 -12.79 6.04
C LEU A 27 -5.31 -14.04 5.56
N ASP A 28 -4.85 -14.67 4.47
CA ASP A 28 -5.52 -15.83 3.85
C ASP A 28 -7.02 -15.55 3.55
N LEU A 29 -7.33 -14.34 3.06
CA LEU A 29 -8.71 -13.89 2.78
C LEU A 29 -9.22 -14.43 1.44
N TYR A 30 -10.50 -14.80 1.43
CA TYR A 30 -11.22 -15.16 0.20
C TYR A 30 -12.34 -14.14 -0.04
N TRP A 31 -12.22 -13.36 -1.11
CA TRP A 31 -13.21 -12.34 -1.45
C TRP A 31 -14.34 -12.93 -2.31
N SER A 32 -15.58 -12.71 -1.89
CA SER A 32 -16.74 -12.95 -2.74
C SER A 32 -16.83 -11.93 -3.88
N LYS A 33 -17.53 -12.28 -4.97
CA LYS A 33 -17.78 -11.35 -6.09
C LYS A 33 -18.38 -10.02 -5.63
N LYS A 34 -19.28 -10.05 -4.63
CA LYS A 34 -19.91 -8.86 -4.06
C LYS A 34 -18.89 -7.96 -3.34
N GLN A 35 -17.98 -8.55 -2.56
CA GLN A 35 -16.92 -7.79 -1.89
C GLN A 35 -15.94 -7.18 -2.90
N PHE A 36 -15.62 -7.89 -3.97
CA PHE A 36 -14.76 -7.37 -5.04
C PHE A 36 -15.39 -6.16 -5.74
N LEU A 37 -16.70 -6.22 -6.01
CA LEU A 37 -17.46 -5.08 -6.54
C LEU A 37 -17.46 -3.89 -5.57
N ILE A 38 -17.57 -4.12 -4.26
CA ILE A 38 -17.48 -3.06 -3.26
C ILE A 38 -16.07 -2.44 -3.28
N ILE A 39 -15.02 -3.24 -3.30
CA ILE A 39 -13.64 -2.75 -3.39
C ILE A 39 -13.45 -1.89 -4.64
N LEU A 40 -13.98 -2.32 -5.78
CA LEU A 40 -13.86 -1.58 -7.03
C LEU A 40 -14.68 -0.27 -7.03
N PHE A 41 -15.96 -0.32 -6.68
CA PHE A 41 -16.90 0.81 -6.87
C PHE A 41 -16.99 1.76 -5.68
N VAL A 42 -16.67 1.31 -4.47
CA VAL A 42 -16.79 2.11 -3.24
C VAL A 42 -15.41 2.56 -2.74
N ILE A 43 -14.37 1.80 -3.07
CA ILE A 43 -13.00 2.12 -2.67
C ILE A 43 -12.20 2.64 -3.86
N PHE A 44 -11.90 1.83 -4.86
CA PHE A 44 -11.04 2.25 -5.97
C PHE A 44 -11.59 3.44 -6.75
N LEU A 45 -12.83 3.35 -7.26
CA LEU A 45 -13.42 4.39 -8.11
C LEU A 45 -13.53 5.76 -7.42
N PRO A 46 -14.07 5.86 -6.18
CA PRO A 46 -14.18 7.15 -5.51
C PRO A 46 -12.81 7.75 -5.18
N THR A 47 -11.84 6.91 -4.77
CA THR A 47 -10.49 7.41 -4.50
C THR A 47 -9.80 7.90 -5.77
N PHE A 48 -10.05 7.25 -6.90
CA PHE A 48 -9.53 7.63 -8.21
C PHE A 48 -10.18 8.90 -8.78
N ILE A 49 -11.48 9.12 -8.54
CA ILE A 49 -12.23 10.28 -9.05
C ILE A 49 -12.01 11.54 -8.19
N ILE A 50 -12.01 11.39 -6.86
CA ILE A 50 -12.03 12.52 -5.91
C ILE A 50 -10.64 13.14 -5.73
N THR A 51 -9.59 12.34 -5.87
CA THR A 51 -8.21 12.81 -5.66
C THR A 51 -7.37 12.51 -6.91
N PRO A 52 -7.25 13.45 -7.87
CA PRO A 52 -6.46 13.26 -9.08
C PRO A 52 -4.97 13.07 -8.77
N PHE A 53 -4.52 13.52 -7.60
CA PHE A 53 -3.26 13.10 -6.99
C PHE A 53 -3.57 12.05 -5.93
N PHE A 54 -2.88 10.91 -5.99
CA PHE A 54 -2.89 9.90 -4.92
C PHE A 54 -2.26 10.46 -3.64
N GLY A 55 -2.97 11.38 -3.03
CA GLY A 55 -2.57 12.02 -1.82
C GLY A 55 -2.66 11.03 -0.65
N PRO A 56 -1.92 11.28 0.43
CA PRO A 56 -1.97 10.47 1.66
C PRO A 56 -3.41 10.26 2.20
N ILE A 57 -4.31 11.23 1.96
CA ILE A 57 -5.73 11.15 2.33
C ILE A 57 -6.46 10.03 1.55
N SER A 58 -6.14 9.88 0.26
CA SER A 58 -6.72 8.86 -0.62
C SER A 58 -6.35 7.45 -0.12
N ILE A 59 -5.08 7.28 0.25
CA ILE A 59 -4.54 6.06 0.84
C ILE A 59 -5.21 5.76 2.19
N LEU A 60 -5.37 6.77 3.04
CA LEU A 60 -5.98 6.59 4.36
C LEU A 60 -7.47 6.24 4.27
N TYR A 61 -8.19 6.82 3.32
CA TYR A 61 -9.58 6.43 3.01
C TYR A 61 -9.64 4.96 2.58
N TYR A 62 -8.80 4.55 1.62
CA TYR A 62 -8.74 3.17 1.16
C TYR A 62 -8.43 2.20 2.31
N LEU A 63 -7.41 2.50 3.12
CA LEU A 63 -7.03 1.66 4.26
C LEU A 63 -8.16 1.55 5.29
N SER A 64 -8.89 2.64 5.54
CA SER A 64 -10.01 2.66 6.48
C SER A 64 -11.14 1.75 6.01
N VAL A 65 -11.54 1.84 4.73
CA VAL A 65 -12.61 0.99 4.21
C VAL A 65 -12.16 -0.47 4.13
N LEU A 66 -10.93 -0.74 3.69
CA LEU A 66 -10.36 -2.08 3.64
C LEU A 66 -10.28 -2.72 5.04
N ALA A 67 -9.85 -1.95 6.05
CA ALA A 67 -9.82 -2.39 7.44
C ALA A 67 -11.22 -2.73 7.97
N ILE A 68 -12.24 -1.90 7.68
CA ILE A 68 -13.63 -2.17 8.07
C ILE A 68 -14.14 -3.46 7.41
N MET A 69 -13.86 -3.65 6.12
CA MET A 69 -14.27 -4.85 5.41
C MET A 69 -13.63 -6.11 6.00
N ILE A 70 -12.32 -6.07 6.25
CA ILE A 70 -11.58 -7.18 6.85
C ILE A 70 -12.11 -7.49 8.24
N TYR A 71 -12.35 -6.47 9.06
CA TYR A 71 -12.93 -6.67 10.40
C TYR A 71 -14.34 -7.26 10.35
N ARG A 72 -15.16 -6.85 9.38
CA ARG A 72 -16.51 -7.42 9.20
C ARG A 72 -16.46 -8.90 8.87
N GLU A 73 -15.49 -9.31 8.06
CA GLU A 73 -15.31 -10.70 7.63
C GLU A 73 -14.69 -11.57 8.73
N THR A 74 -13.63 -11.08 9.39
CA THR A 74 -12.85 -11.90 10.30
C THR A 74 -13.28 -11.77 11.76
N LYS A 75 -13.93 -10.66 12.12
CA LYS A 75 -14.24 -10.26 13.52
C LYS A 75 -13.02 -10.13 14.43
N VAL A 76 -11.82 -10.13 13.87
CA VAL A 76 -10.55 -10.06 14.61
C VAL A 76 -9.91 -8.70 14.39
N VAL A 77 -9.81 -7.90 15.46
CA VAL A 77 -9.20 -6.56 15.42
C VAL A 77 -7.75 -6.61 14.95
N MET A 78 -7.00 -7.65 15.32
CA MET A 78 -5.61 -7.83 14.86
C MET A 78 -5.48 -7.92 13.33
N ASN A 79 -6.52 -8.32 12.60
CA ASN A 79 -6.45 -8.37 11.15
C ASN A 79 -6.44 -6.98 10.51
N ILE A 80 -6.97 -5.96 11.22
CA ILE A 80 -6.84 -4.55 10.82
C ILE A 80 -5.37 -4.12 10.85
N LEU A 81 -4.59 -4.56 11.84
CA LEU A 81 -3.16 -4.21 11.93
C LEU A 81 -2.38 -4.68 10.69
N HIS A 82 -2.69 -5.86 10.17
CA HIS A 82 -2.01 -6.39 8.99
C HIS A 82 -2.26 -5.52 7.74
N VAL A 83 -3.37 -4.79 7.68
CA VAL A 83 -3.68 -3.80 6.63
C VAL A 83 -2.78 -2.58 6.75
N PHE A 84 -2.56 -2.06 7.96
CA PHE A 84 -1.66 -0.93 8.18
C PHE A 84 -0.19 -1.31 7.98
N MET A 85 0.20 -2.52 8.36
CA MET A 85 1.55 -3.04 8.08
C MET A 85 1.79 -3.20 6.58
N ALA A 86 0.76 -3.55 5.80
CA ALA A 86 0.85 -3.59 4.34
C ALA A 86 1.25 -2.22 3.77
N LEU A 87 0.64 -1.13 4.26
CA LEU A 87 1.03 0.22 3.84
C LEU A 87 2.51 0.49 4.15
N ILE A 88 2.95 0.24 5.39
CA ILE A 88 4.33 0.51 5.80
C ILE A 88 5.33 -0.24 4.91
N PHE A 89 5.12 -1.54 4.68
CA PHE A 89 6.01 -2.32 3.82
C PHE A 89 5.99 -1.87 2.36
N LEU A 90 4.84 -1.45 1.85
CA LEU A 90 4.75 -0.92 0.49
C LEU A 90 5.41 0.45 0.36
N VAL A 91 5.32 1.32 1.37
CA VAL A 91 6.08 2.59 1.40
C VAL A 91 7.59 2.34 1.43
N ILE A 92 8.05 1.35 2.20
CA ILE A 92 9.45 0.94 2.18
C ILE A 92 9.84 0.40 0.80
N GLY A 93 9.00 -0.47 0.21
CA GLY A 93 9.21 -1.02 -1.12
C GLY A 93 9.26 0.04 -2.22
N ASP A 94 8.38 1.04 -2.13
CA ASP A 94 8.35 2.20 -3.01
C ASP A 94 9.66 2.98 -2.97
N ASN A 95 10.13 3.35 -1.77
CA ASN A 95 11.39 4.05 -1.58
C ASN A 95 12.59 3.25 -2.11
N ILE A 96 12.66 1.94 -1.83
CA ILE A 96 13.73 1.07 -2.33
C ILE A 96 13.69 1.00 -3.86
N SER A 97 12.50 0.87 -4.45
CA SER A 97 12.30 0.79 -5.89
C SER A 97 12.73 2.07 -6.59
N ASN A 98 12.39 3.23 -6.02
CA ASN A 98 12.86 4.53 -6.51
C ASN A 98 14.38 4.65 -6.47
N ILE A 99 15.01 4.31 -5.33
CA ILE A 99 16.47 4.36 -5.19
C ILE A 99 17.18 3.42 -6.18
N LEU A 100 16.68 2.19 -6.34
CA LEU A 100 17.29 1.23 -7.27
C LEU A 100 17.11 1.63 -8.73
N THR A 101 15.91 2.09 -9.09
CA THR A 101 15.64 2.59 -10.44
C THR A 101 16.54 3.77 -10.76
N PHE A 102 16.66 4.73 -9.83
CA PHE A 102 17.56 5.87 -9.98
C PHE A 102 19.02 5.44 -10.15
N ARG A 103 19.52 4.53 -9.32
CA ARG A 103 20.93 4.12 -9.37
C ARG A 103 21.29 3.25 -10.57
N LEU A 104 20.38 2.40 -11.01
CA LEU A 104 20.65 1.39 -12.04
C LEU A 104 20.28 1.87 -13.45
N PHE A 105 19.28 2.74 -13.59
CA PHE A 105 18.68 3.07 -14.90
C PHE A 105 18.68 4.56 -15.24
N ASN A 106 18.90 5.46 -14.28
CA ASN A 106 18.82 6.91 -14.57
C ASN A 106 19.95 7.41 -15.50
N GLY A 107 21.05 6.67 -15.62
CA GLY A 107 22.11 6.99 -16.59
C GLY A 107 21.75 6.69 -18.06
N ILE A 108 20.62 6.01 -18.33
CA ILE A 108 20.23 5.54 -19.67
C ILE A 108 19.37 6.59 -20.41
N GLY A 109 18.83 7.59 -19.70
CA GLY A 109 18.04 8.68 -20.29
C GLY A 109 16.70 8.23 -20.92
N ASN A 110 16.24 7.01 -20.60
CA ASN A 110 14.98 6.46 -21.11
C ASN A 110 13.94 6.42 -19.98
N GLU A 111 13.02 7.38 -20.00
CA GLU A 111 11.96 7.55 -18.98
C GLU A 111 11.01 6.34 -18.92
N TYR A 112 10.65 5.76 -20.06
CA TYR A 112 9.78 4.57 -20.10
C TYR A 112 10.44 3.35 -19.47
N LEU A 113 11.73 3.13 -19.72
CA LEU A 113 12.48 2.04 -19.11
C LEU A 113 12.59 2.26 -17.60
N SER A 114 12.82 3.49 -17.15
CA SER A 114 12.84 3.85 -15.73
C SER A 114 11.51 3.52 -15.05
N LEU A 115 10.40 3.94 -15.64
CA LEU A 115 9.06 3.68 -15.14
C LEU A 115 8.74 2.17 -15.04
N ILE A 116 9.05 1.41 -16.10
CA ILE A 116 8.80 -0.05 -16.12
C ILE A 116 9.66 -0.76 -15.07
N SER A 117 10.94 -0.39 -14.96
CA SER A 117 11.86 -0.91 -13.94
C SER A 117 11.38 -0.61 -12.53
N TYR A 118 10.89 0.61 -12.28
CA TYR A 118 10.28 0.98 -11.00
C TYR A 118 9.11 0.05 -10.64
N PHE A 119 8.14 -0.14 -11.55
CA PHE A 119 7.01 -1.01 -11.29
C PHE A 119 7.42 -2.46 -11.06
N PHE A 120 8.38 -2.95 -11.84
CA PHE A 120 8.93 -4.29 -11.66
C PHE A 120 9.52 -4.47 -10.25
N PHE A 121 10.39 -3.56 -9.82
CA PHE A 121 10.98 -3.61 -8.49
C PHE A 121 9.93 -3.49 -7.39
N PHE A 122 8.97 -2.57 -7.54
CA PHE A 122 7.91 -2.36 -6.54
C PHE A 122 7.08 -3.62 -6.33
N ILE A 123 6.68 -4.28 -7.42
CA ILE A 123 5.93 -5.56 -7.35
C ILE A 123 6.80 -6.63 -6.69
N VAL A 124 8.05 -6.79 -7.11
CA VAL A 124 8.97 -7.79 -6.55
C VAL A 124 9.17 -7.59 -5.05
N PHE A 125 9.45 -6.37 -4.60
CA PHE A 125 9.61 -6.08 -3.17
C PHE A 125 8.32 -6.28 -2.39
N GLY A 126 7.17 -5.86 -2.94
CA GLY A 126 5.88 -6.09 -2.29
C GLY A 126 5.58 -7.58 -2.11
N LEU A 127 5.89 -8.42 -3.10
CA LEU A 127 5.79 -9.88 -2.99
C LEU A 127 6.73 -10.45 -1.92
N ILE A 128 8.00 -10.03 -1.92
CA ILE A 128 9.00 -10.47 -0.93
C ILE A 128 8.55 -10.08 0.47
N PHE A 129 8.12 -8.84 0.68
CA PHE A 129 7.64 -8.37 1.98
C PHE A 129 6.39 -9.11 2.43
N ALA A 130 5.41 -9.34 1.54
CA ALA A 130 4.22 -10.10 1.88
C ALA A 130 4.56 -11.53 2.33
N PHE A 131 5.47 -12.20 1.61
CA PHE A 131 5.94 -13.55 1.94
C PHE A 131 6.68 -13.61 3.27
N CYS A 132 7.68 -12.74 3.46
CA CYS A 132 8.46 -12.67 4.69
C CYS A 132 7.58 -12.31 5.88
N TYR A 133 6.70 -11.31 5.73
CA TYR A 133 5.80 -10.88 6.78
C TYR A 133 4.82 -11.98 7.18
N LYS A 134 4.20 -12.68 6.22
CA LYS A 134 3.29 -13.79 6.52
C LYS A 134 3.98 -14.89 7.33
N LYS A 135 5.23 -15.23 7.00
CA LYS A 135 6.03 -16.20 7.78
C LYS A 135 6.31 -15.70 9.20
N ILE A 136 6.71 -14.44 9.34
CA ILE A 136 6.99 -13.81 10.64
C ILE A 136 5.74 -13.77 11.51
N VAL A 137 4.60 -13.35 10.95
CA VAL A 137 3.31 -13.29 11.67
C VAL A 137 2.87 -14.68 12.12
N LYS A 138 2.94 -15.70 11.24
CA LYS A 138 2.61 -17.09 11.64
C LYS A 138 3.49 -17.59 12.78
N TYR A 139 4.77 -17.24 12.77
CA TYR A 139 5.68 -17.58 13.87
C TYR A 139 5.32 -16.84 15.17
N LEU A 140 4.99 -15.54 15.09
CA LEU A 140 4.75 -14.69 16.25
C LEU A 140 3.36 -14.88 16.89
N ILE A 141 2.33 -15.22 16.13
CA ILE A 141 0.98 -15.51 16.66
C ILE A 141 1.01 -16.66 17.69
N SER A 142 2.00 -17.56 17.61
CA SER A 142 2.19 -18.62 18.62
C SER A 142 2.63 -18.09 20.01
N ARG A 143 2.97 -16.81 20.13
CA ARG A 143 3.41 -16.18 21.39
C ARG A 143 2.39 -15.13 21.86
N LEU A 144 1.77 -15.39 23.00
CA LEU A 144 0.64 -14.64 23.62
C LEU A 144 0.87 -13.12 23.79
N VAL A 145 2.13 -12.67 23.86
CA VAL A 145 2.53 -11.27 24.13
C VAL A 145 2.18 -10.31 22.98
N PHE A 146 1.94 -10.83 21.76
CA PHE A 146 1.72 -10.00 20.58
C PHE A 146 0.32 -9.37 20.46
N TYR A 147 -0.67 -9.86 21.18
CA TYR A 147 -2.07 -9.57 20.88
C TYR A 147 -2.53 -8.14 21.24
N ASN A 148 -1.99 -7.53 22.30
CA ASN A 148 -2.50 -6.25 22.80
C ASN A 148 -1.59 -5.04 22.51
N PHE A 149 -0.28 -5.13 22.72
CA PHE A 149 0.61 -3.95 22.61
C PHE A 149 1.02 -3.61 21.17
N VAL A 150 1.26 -4.63 20.34
CA VAL A 150 1.71 -4.42 18.95
C VAL A 150 0.58 -3.81 18.10
N SER A 151 -0.69 -4.12 18.45
CA SER A 151 -1.88 -3.59 17.78
C SER A 151 -1.89 -2.07 17.70
N TYR A 152 -1.78 -1.40 18.86
CA TYR A 152 -1.87 0.06 18.93
C TYR A 152 -0.65 0.75 18.33
N ILE A 153 0.55 0.20 18.53
CA ILE A 153 1.80 0.79 18.02
C ILE A 153 1.82 0.79 16.49
N SER A 154 1.40 -0.30 15.83
CA SER A 154 1.39 -0.36 14.36
C SER A 154 0.31 0.52 13.73
N VAL A 155 -0.85 0.65 14.34
CA VAL A 155 -1.89 1.59 13.87
C VAL A 155 -1.39 3.03 14.00
N PHE A 156 -0.79 3.38 15.13
CA PHE A 156 -0.16 4.68 15.33
C PHE A 156 0.94 4.95 14.30
N LEU A 157 1.84 3.99 14.08
CA LEU A 157 2.89 4.08 13.05
C LEU A 157 2.29 4.27 11.66
N GLY A 158 1.24 3.54 11.31
CA GLY A 158 0.56 3.68 10.01
C GLY A 158 -0.02 5.08 9.81
N ILE A 159 -0.69 5.64 10.82
CA ILE A 159 -1.20 7.02 10.78
C ILE A 159 -0.04 8.01 10.66
N ALA A 160 1.02 7.83 11.45
CA ALA A 160 2.22 8.68 11.39
C ALA A 160 2.87 8.63 10.00
N THR A 161 2.97 7.45 9.36
CA THR A 161 3.47 7.30 7.99
C THR A 161 2.66 8.14 7.01
N VAL A 162 1.33 8.10 7.09
CA VAL A 162 0.48 8.93 6.23
C VAL A 162 0.67 10.43 6.49
N ILE A 163 0.79 10.83 7.76
CA ILE A 163 1.05 12.24 8.13
C ILE A 163 2.39 12.70 7.56
N PHE A 164 3.46 11.91 7.70
CA PHE A 164 4.77 12.26 7.16
C PHE A 164 4.76 12.31 5.63
N MET A 165 4.07 11.38 4.96
CA MET A 165 3.88 11.47 3.51
C MET A 165 3.18 12.78 3.11
N TYR A 166 2.19 13.22 3.88
CA TYR A 166 1.49 14.49 3.62
C TYR A 166 2.37 15.71 3.81
N ILE A 167 3.12 15.76 4.92
CA ILE A 167 4.06 16.86 5.19
C ILE A 167 5.11 16.93 4.08
N ASN A 168 5.63 15.80 3.63
CA ASN A 168 6.66 15.76 2.60
C ASN A 168 6.15 16.26 1.23
N ILE A 169 4.92 15.88 0.86
CA ILE A 169 4.28 16.40 -0.36
C ILE A 169 4.06 17.92 -0.25
N MET A 170 3.53 18.39 0.88
CA MET A 170 3.30 19.82 1.10
C MET A 170 4.60 20.64 1.09
N ALA A 171 5.72 20.07 1.56
CA ALA A 171 7.03 20.71 1.50
C ALA A 171 7.56 20.82 0.06
N ILE A 172 7.43 19.76 -0.74
CA ILE A 172 7.83 19.77 -2.16
C ILE A 172 7.02 20.79 -2.98
N ASP A 173 5.74 20.96 -2.68
CA ASP A 173 4.89 21.98 -3.32
C ASP A 173 5.24 23.42 -2.87
N HIS A 174 5.89 23.58 -1.71
CA HIS A 174 6.26 24.90 -1.18
C HIS A 174 7.62 25.42 -1.68
N ASP A 175 8.52 24.49 -2.06
CA ASP A 175 9.86 24.76 -2.56
C ASP A 175 9.94 24.90 -4.11
N ASN A 176 8.84 24.63 -4.83
CA ASN A 176 8.69 24.85 -6.28
C ASN A 176 7.87 26.11 -6.58
#